data_AF-A0A526Z3Z1-F1
#
_entry.id   AF-A0A526Z3Z1-F1
#
_cell.length_a   1.000
_cell.length_b   1.000
_cell.length_c   1.000
_cell.angle_alpha   90.00
_cell.angle_beta   90.00
_cell.angle_gamma   90.00
#
_symmetry.space_group_name_H-M   'P 1'
#
loop_
_entity.id
_entity.type
_entity.pdbx_description
1 polymer ?
#
loop_
_entity_poly.entity_id
_entity_poly.type
_entity_poly.pdbx_seq_one_letter_code
_entity_poly.pdbx_strand_id
1 'polypeptide(L)' 'MTNQDPDVRETHDLIASDMVVGTNVYDIQGNHIGQVERLILEKRGGRVSYAVLSFGGFLGIGDDYYPLPWQKLDYDE' A
#
# COMPACT_ATOMS: atom_id res chain seq x y z
N MET A 1 -4.22 24.07 -12.98
CA MET A 1 -4.73 22.88 -13.68
C MET A 1 -3.65 21.82 -13.53
N THR A 2 -3.82 20.89 -12.60
CA THR A 2 -2.86 19.78 -12.46
C THR A 2 -2.97 18.96 -13.73
N ASN A 3 -1.90 18.91 -14.53
CA ASN A 3 -1.85 18.08 -15.71
C ASN A 3 -1.92 16.63 -15.21
N GLN A 4 -3.10 16.01 -15.28
CA GLN A 4 -3.28 14.62 -14.88
C GLN A 4 -2.76 13.76 -16.03
N ASP A 5 -1.44 13.59 -16.03
CA ASP A 5 -0.73 12.71 -16.93
C ASP A 5 -1.00 11.25 -16.51
N PRO A 6 -1.62 10.43 -17.37
CA PRO A 6 -1.98 9.05 -17.04
C PRO A 6 -0.75 8.13 -16.88
N ASP A 7 0.42 8.56 -17.32
CA ASP A 7 1.66 7.79 -17.24
C ASP A 7 2.46 8.10 -15.95
N VAL A 8 2.00 9.05 -15.12
CA VAL A 8 2.62 9.34 -13.83
C VAL A 8 2.43 8.16 -12.88
N ARG A 9 3.55 7.51 -12.56
CA ARG A 9 3.60 6.42 -11.57
C ARG A 9 3.99 6.91 -10.18
N GLU A 10 4.82 7.94 -10.11
CA GLU A 10 5.34 8.49 -8.85
C GLU A 10 5.80 9.95 -9.03
N THR A 11 5.56 10.76 -8.02
CA THR A 11 6.04 12.14 -7.85
C THR A 11 6.31 12.37 -6.36
N HIS A 12 6.78 13.56 -5.99
CA HIS A 12 6.96 13.91 -4.58
C HIS A 12 5.71 13.70 -3.70
N ASP A 13 4.51 13.99 -4.22
CA ASP A 13 3.27 13.97 -3.42
C ASP A 13 2.29 12.85 -3.80
N LEU A 14 2.53 12.15 -4.91
CA LEU A 14 1.59 11.20 -5.50
C LEU A 14 2.29 9.90 -5.87
N ILE A 15 1.66 8.78 -5.53
CA ILE A 15 2.08 7.45 -5.92
C ILE A 15 0.89 6.70 -6.55
N ALA A 16 1.15 6.02 -7.66
CA ALA A 16 0.15 5.20 -8.32
C ALA A 16 -0.18 3.95 -7.49
N SER A 17 -1.45 3.52 -7.50
CA SER A 17 -1.88 2.41 -6.66
C SER A 17 -1.18 1.08 -7.01
N ASP A 18 -0.82 0.88 -8.27
CA ASP A 18 -0.09 -0.31 -8.74
C ASP A 18 1.39 -0.31 -8.31
N MET A 19 1.93 0.83 -7.87
CA MET A 19 3.24 0.90 -7.23
C MET A 19 3.18 0.53 -5.74
N VAL A 20 2.04 0.80 -5.09
CA VAL A 20 1.82 0.51 -3.66
C VAL A 20 1.41 -0.94 -3.42
N VAL A 21 0.58 -1.49 -4.28
CA VAL A 21 0.15 -2.89 -4.17
C VAL A 21 1.32 -3.81 -4.53
N GLY A 22 1.63 -4.76 -3.66
CA GLY A 22 2.76 -5.66 -3.76
C GLY A 22 4.03 -5.14 -3.07
N THR A 23 4.05 -3.91 -2.54
CA THR A 23 5.20 -3.39 -1.81
C THR A 23 5.41 -4.16 -0.51
N ASN A 24 6.66 -4.55 -0.25
CA ASN A 24 7.04 -5.20 1.00
C ASN A 24 6.89 -4.23 2.18
N VAL A 25 6.38 -4.74 3.29
CA VAL A 25 6.21 -4.00 4.55
C VAL A 25 7.20 -4.55 5.56
N TYR A 26 7.92 -3.64 6.20
CA TYR A 26 8.92 -3.94 7.22
C TYR A 26 8.54 -3.30 8.55
N ASP A 27 8.98 -3.90 9.66
CA ASP A 27 8.91 -3.24 10.96
C ASP A 27 10.01 -2.18 11.13
N ILE A 28 9.97 -1.43 12.23
CA ILE A 28 10.98 -0.40 12.55
C ILE A 28 12.40 -0.96 12.77
N GLN A 29 12.56 -2.27 12.89
CA GLN A 29 13.84 -2.96 13.03
C GLN A 29 14.34 -3.51 11.68
N GLY A 30 13.59 -3.30 10.59
CA GLY A 30 13.91 -3.82 9.26
C GLY A 30 13.50 -5.27 9.03
N ASN A 31 12.69 -5.87 9.91
CA ASN A 31 12.21 -7.23 9.72
C ASN A 31 11.07 -7.23 8.68
N HIS A 32 11.15 -8.11 7.68
CA HIS A 32 10.07 -8.29 6.71
C HIS A 32 8.83 -8.88 7.38
N ILE A 33 7.71 -8.18 7.27
CA ILE A 33 6.42 -8.61 7.80
C ILE A 33 5.60 -9.30 6.71
N GLY A 34 5.54 -8.71 5.51
CA GLY A 34 4.64 -9.14 4.45
C GLY A 34 4.53 -8.10 3.34
N GLN A 35 3.40 -8.04 2.66
CA GLN A 35 3.21 -7.19 1.47
C GLN A 35 1.87 -6.44 1.52
N VAL A 36 1.79 -5.27 0.90
CA VAL A 36 0.51 -4.58 0.71
C VAL A 36 -0.32 -5.34 -0.33
N GLU A 37 -1.41 -5.96 0.10
CA GLU A 37 -2.30 -6.73 -0.78
C GLU A 37 -3.26 -5.82 -1.57
N ARG A 38 -3.87 -4.82 -0.90
CA ARG A 38 -4.82 -3.89 -1.51
C ARG A 38 -5.06 -2.65 -0.65
N LEU A 39 -5.56 -1.60 -1.27
CA LEU A 39 -6.01 -0.38 -0.60
C LEU A 39 -7.54 -0.37 -0.49
N ILE A 40 -8.05 0.03 0.67
CA ILE A 40 -9.48 0.23 0.89
C ILE A 40 -9.77 1.73 0.85
N LEU A 41 -10.59 2.14 -0.11
CA LEU A 41 -10.92 3.54 -0.35
C LEU A 41 -12.32 3.89 0.15
N GLU A 42 -12.47 5.10 0.67
CA GLU A 42 -13.76 5.70 0.93
C GLU A 42 -14.49 5.96 -0.39
N LYS A 43 -15.58 5.23 -0.66
CA LYS A 43 -16.38 5.38 -1.89
C LYS A 43 -16.85 6.82 -2.17
N ARG A 44 -17.04 7.63 -1.12
CA ARG A 44 -17.54 9.02 -1.23
C ARG A 44 -16.44 10.06 -1.10
N GLY A 45 -15.45 9.82 -0.22
CA GLY A 45 -14.38 10.77 0.06
C GLY A 45 -13.19 10.65 -0.89
N GLY A 46 -13.04 9.52 -1.59
CA GLY A 46 -11.92 9.25 -2.50
C GLY A 46 -10.58 9.03 -1.80
N ARG A 47 -10.56 9.05 -0.46
CA ARG A 47 -9.36 8.86 0.35
C ARG A 47 -9.12 7.39 0.64
N VAL A 48 -7.84 7.00 0.77
CA VAL A 48 -7.48 5.70 1.32
C VAL A 48 -7.83 5.68 2.80
N SER A 49 -8.67 4.73 3.20
CA SER A 49 -9.05 4.51 4.60
C SER A 49 -7.97 3.71 5.32
N TYR A 50 -7.56 2.57 4.73
CA TYR A 50 -6.48 1.72 5.23
C TYR A 50 -5.95 0.81 4.11
N ALA A 51 -4.74 0.29 4.32
CA ALA A 51 -4.14 -0.76 3.52
C ALA A 51 -4.43 -2.13 4.15
N VAL A 52 -4.49 -3.17 3.33
CA VAL A 52 -4.50 -4.56 3.79
C VAL A 52 -3.10 -5.13 3.61
N LEU A 53 -2.48 -5.52 4.71
CA LEU A 53 -1.24 -6.28 4.73
C LEU A 53 -1.59 -7.77 4.60
N SER A 54 -0.96 -8.47 3.65
CA SER A 54 -0.89 -9.93 3.66
C SER A 54 0.43 -10.38 4.28
N PHE A 55 0.37 -11.35 5.19
CA PHE A 55 1.54 -11.91 5.85
C PHE A 55 1.32 -13.39 6.15
N GLY A 56 2.40 -14.17 6.12
CA GLY A 56 2.31 -15.63 6.17
C GLY A 56 1.77 -16.22 4.86
N GLY A 57 2.12 -17.48 4.60
CA GLY A 57 1.82 -18.15 3.33
C GLY A 57 2.95 -18.05 2.31
N PHE A 58 2.98 -19.00 1.38
CA PHE A 58 3.76 -18.94 0.14
C PHE A 58 2.75 -18.89 -1.00
N LEU A 59 2.86 -17.89 -1.89
CA LEU A 59 2.09 -17.83 -3.14
C LEU A 59 0.55 -17.92 -2.98
N GLY A 60 -0.03 -17.17 -2.03
CA GLY A 60 -1.48 -16.94 -1.94
C GLY A 60 -2.32 -18.08 -1.34
N ILE A 61 -1.67 -19.06 -0.69
CA ILE A 61 -2.36 -20.10 0.08
C ILE A 61 -1.94 -19.96 1.55
N GLY A 62 -2.93 -19.67 2.41
CA GLY A 62 -2.73 -19.57 3.85
C GLY A 62 -2.31 -18.19 4.35
N ASP A 63 -2.48 -17.15 3.54
CA ASP A 63 -2.18 -15.78 3.93
C ASP A 63 -3.19 -15.30 4.99
N ASP A 64 -2.67 -14.70 6.05
CA ASP A 64 -3.46 -13.90 6.98
C ASP A 64 -3.47 -12.44 6.53
N TYR A 65 -4.57 -11.75 6.82
CA TYR A 65 -4.77 -10.35 6.41
C TYR A 65 -4.94 -9.44 7.62
N TYR A 66 -4.21 -8.32 7.63
CA TYR A 66 -4.29 -7.33 8.70
C TYR A 66 -4.53 -5.92 8.15
N PRO A 67 -5.50 -5.16 8.70
CA PRO A 67 -5.71 -3.77 8.30
C PRO A 67 -4.66 -2.84 8.94
N LEU A 68 -4.01 -2.03 8.10
CA LEU A 68 -3.05 -1.01 8.53
C LEU A 68 -3.56 0.39 8.17
N PRO A 69 -3.71 1.31 9.15
CA PRO A 69 -4.03 2.70 8.84
C PRO A 69 -3.02 3.28 7.86
N TRP A 70 -3.49 3.89 6.77
CA TRP A 70 -2.63 4.43 5.71
C TRP A 70 -1.56 5.40 6.24
N GLN A 71 -1.94 6.22 7.23
CA GLN A 71 -1.08 7.20 7.88
C GLN A 71 0.06 6.61 8.71
N LYS A 72 0.10 5.29 8.92
CA LYS A 72 1.20 4.59 9.61
C LYS A 72 2.22 3.99 8.65
N LEU A 73 1.98 4.06 7.35
CA LEU A 73 2.90 3.58 6.34
C LEU A 73 3.77 4.75 5.92
N ASP A 74 5.04 4.68 6.31
CA ASP A 74 6.08 5.56 5.78
C ASP A 74 6.71 4.84 4.57
N TYR A 75 6.66 5.49 3.42
CA TYR A 75 7.25 4.96 2.19
C TYR A 75 8.76 5.26 2.20
N ASP A 76 9.58 4.22 2.07
CA ASP A 76 11.04 4.32 1.97
C ASP A 76 11.41 4.39 0.48
N GLU A 77 12.03 5.49 0.06
CA GLU A 77 12.45 5.76 -1.34
C GLU A 77 13.70 4.97 -1.76
#